data_AF-A0A8J1LM68-F1
#
_entry.id   AF-A0A8J1LM68-F1
#
_cell.length_a   1.000
_cell.length_b   1.000
_cell.length_c   1.000
_cell.angle_alpha   90.00
_cell.angle_beta   90.00
_cell.angle_gamma   90.00
#
_symmetry.space_group_name_H-M   'P 1'
#
loop_
_entity.id
_entity.type
_entity.pdbx_description
1 polymer ?
#
loop_
_entity_poly.entity_id
_entity_poly.type
_entity_poly.pdbx_seq_one_letter_code
_entity_poly.pdbx_strand_id
1 'polypeptide(L)'
;MASDSYVSGSLSAAYVTCPNDTVAKDIGQYVSDWLIYNKITFLFTNFLLSVHSYEVCEVLSLPIEQGNPPYLKWVGDIVPK
;
A
#
# COMPACT_ATOMS: atom_id res chain seq x y z
N MET A 1 -3.49 17.65 24.15
CA MET A 1 -2.18 17.31 23.57
C MET A 1 -2.23 15.83 23.25
N ALA A 2 -2.89 15.44 22.15
CA ALA A 2 -3.03 14.03 21.80
C ALA A 2 -1.73 13.56 21.15
N SER A 3 -0.81 13.07 21.97
CA SER A 3 0.32 12.29 21.52
C SER A 3 -0.16 10.89 21.17
N ASP A 4 -0.86 10.76 20.04
CA ASP A 4 -0.89 9.47 19.35
C ASP A 4 0.45 9.34 18.64
N SER A 5 1.45 8.95 19.42
CA SER A 5 2.80 8.71 18.94
C SER A 5 2.72 7.54 17.96
N TYR A 6 2.91 7.85 16.68
CA TYR A 6 3.11 6.87 15.63
C TYR A 6 4.11 5.80 16.08
N VAL A 7 3.77 4.52 15.92
CA VAL A 7 4.68 3.42 16.23
C VAL A 7 5.56 3.19 15.01
N SER A 8 6.87 3.37 15.16
CA SER A 8 7.87 3.11 14.12
C SER A 8 7.64 1.73 13.50
N GLY A 9 7.55 1.66 12.16
CA GLY A 9 7.33 0.42 11.43
C GLY A 9 5.88 -0.09 11.41
N SER A 10 4.92 0.62 12.01
CA SER A 10 3.50 0.23 11.99
C SER A 10 2.80 0.48 10.64
N LEU A 11 3.41 1.29 9.77
CA LEU A 11 2.98 1.50 8.38
C LEU A 11 4.17 1.22 7.46
N SER A 12 3.89 0.95 6.19
CA SER A 12 4.91 0.73 5.17
C SER A 12 4.53 1.43 3.87
N ALA A 13 5.55 1.85 3.12
CA ALA A 13 5.39 2.32 1.75
C ALA A 13 5.72 1.16 0.80
N ALA A 14 4.79 0.85 -0.11
CA ALA A 14 4.99 -0.15 -1.14
C ALA A 14 5.33 0.51 -2.49
N TYR A 15 6.29 -0.07 -3.20
CA TYR A 15 6.69 0.31 -4.55
C TYR A 15 6.37 -0.86 -5.48
N VAL A 16 5.75 -0.56 -6.61
CA VAL A 16 5.38 -1.54 -7.63
C VAL A 16 5.85 -1.00 -8.98
N THR A 17 6.71 -1.75 -9.66
CA THR A 17 7.04 -1.44 -11.06
C THR A 17 5.93 -1.96 -11.97
N CYS A 18 5.60 -1.17 -12.99
CA CYS A 18 4.54 -1.48 -13.94
C CYS A 18 5.11 -1.36 -15.36
N PRO A 19 4.60 -2.12 -16.34
CA PRO A 19 5.15 -2.14 -17.69
C PRO A 19 4.71 -0.92 -18.51
N ASN A 20 3.62 -0.27 -18.14
CA ASN A 20 3.08 0.95 -18.76
C ASN A 20 2.06 1.65 -17.83
N ASP A 21 1.67 2.87 -18.22
CA ASP A 21 0.75 3.72 -17.46
C ASP A 21 -0.67 3.17 -17.34
N THR A 22 -1.12 2.37 -18.30
CA THR A 22 -2.48 1.77 -18.25
C THR A 22 -2.55 0.77 -17.11
N VAL A 23 -1.59 -0.15 -17.03
CA VAL A 23 -1.51 -1.14 -15.94
C VAL A 23 -1.33 -0.44 -14.58
N ALA A 24 -0.51 0.61 -14.52
CA ALA A 24 -0.32 1.38 -13.29
C ALA A 24 -1.63 2.05 -12.81
N LYS A 25 -2.43 2.60 -13.74
CA LYS A 25 -3.72 3.21 -13.42
C LYS A 25 -4.74 2.17 -12.95
N ASP A 26 -4.81 1.03 -13.61
CA ASP A 26 -5.72 -0.05 -13.24
C ASP A 26 -5.38 -0.53 -11.82
N ILE A 27 -4.10 -0.80 -11.53
CA ILE A 27 -3.64 -1.17 -10.18
C ILE A 27 -4.01 -0.09 -9.17
N GLY A 28 -3.78 1.20 -9.48
CA GLY A 28 -4.11 2.30 -8.58
C GLY A 28 -5.61 2.41 -8.27
N GLN A 29 -6.48 2.18 -9.27
CA GLN A 29 -7.92 2.12 -9.08
C GLN A 29 -8.32 0.94 -8.21
N TYR A 30 -7.80 -0.26 -8.51
CA TYR A 30 -8.06 -1.45 -7.71
C TYR A 30 -7.58 -1.29 -6.26
N VAL A 31 -6.40 -0.70 -6.03
CA VAL A 31 -5.91 -0.42 -4.68
C VAL A 31 -6.87 0.52 -3.96
N SER A 32 -7.31 1.60 -4.60
CA SER A 32 -8.20 2.58 -3.99
C SER A 32 -9.57 1.98 -3.65
N ASP A 33 -10.10 1.12 -4.52
CA ASP A 33 -11.43 0.51 -4.36
C ASP A 33 -11.40 -0.74 -3.45
N TRP A 34 -10.34 -1.54 -3.52
CA TRP A 34 -10.26 -2.88 -2.93
C TRP A 34 -9.48 -2.94 -1.62
N LEU A 35 -8.38 -2.18 -1.44
CA LEU A 35 -7.60 -2.20 -0.18
C LEU A 35 -8.33 -1.51 0.98
N ILE A 36 -9.29 -0.62 0.70
CA ILE A 36 -10.20 -0.09 1.73
C ILE A 36 -11.16 -1.19 2.24
N TYR A 37 -11.48 -2.19 1.42
CA TYR A 37 -12.55 -3.14 1.71
C TYR A 37 -12.09 -4.53 2.14
N ASN A 38 -10.97 -5.06 1.60
CA ASN A 38 -10.67 -6.49 1.66
C ASN A 38 -9.36 -6.89 2.34
N LYS A 39 -8.65 -5.98 3.04
CA LYS A 39 -7.52 -6.26 3.94
C LYS A 39 -6.73 -7.54 3.59
N ILE A 40 -5.62 -7.47 2.85
CA ILE A 40 -4.52 -8.45 2.96
C ILE A 40 -3.41 -8.06 1.96
N THR A 41 -2.23 -7.71 2.48
CA THR A 41 -1.00 -7.43 1.71
C THR A 41 -0.51 -8.66 0.92
N PHE A 42 -0.85 -9.88 1.35
CA PHE A 42 -0.48 -11.13 0.66
C PHE A 42 -1.27 -11.38 -0.64
N LEU A 43 -2.50 -10.86 -0.73
CA LEU A 43 -3.37 -10.95 -1.91
C LEU A 43 -2.96 -9.90 -2.95
N PHE A 44 -2.34 -8.80 -2.50
CA PHE A 44 -1.85 -7.75 -3.39
C PHE A 44 -0.79 -8.28 -4.36
N THR A 45 0.17 -9.08 -3.88
CA THR A 45 1.20 -9.67 -4.77
C THR A 45 0.59 -10.67 -5.76
N ASN A 46 -0.33 -11.54 -5.31
CA ASN A 46 -1.01 -12.50 -6.18
C ASN A 46 -1.91 -11.79 -7.22
N PHE A 47 -2.57 -10.70 -6.83
CA PHE A 47 -3.37 -9.88 -7.72
C PHE A 47 -2.48 -9.17 -8.76
N LEU A 48 -1.37 -8.57 -8.33
CA LEU A 48 -0.41 -7.95 -9.23
C LEU A 48 0.10 -8.93 -10.27
N LEU A 49 0.38 -10.18 -9.90
CA LEU A 49 0.76 -11.24 -10.83
C LEU A 49 -0.36 -11.61 -11.82
N SER A 50 -1.64 -11.40 -11.45
CA SER A 50 -2.78 -11.68 -12.34
C SER A 50 -3.05 -10.58 -13.38
N VAL A 51 -2.63 -9.34 -13.10
CA VAL A 51 -2.91 -8.16 -13.95
C VAL A 51 -1.66 -7.68 -14.70
N HIS A 52 -0.47 -7.95 -14.15
CA HIS A 52 0.78 -7.51 -14.74
C HIS A 52 1.27 -8.51 -15.80
N SER A 53 1.74 -7.99 -16.94
CA SER A 53 2.29 -8.79 -18.05
C SER A 53 3.62 -9.50 -17.76
N TYR A 54 4.22 -9.34 -16.57
CA TYR A 54 5.51 -9.93 -16.23
C TYR A 54 5.28 -11.09 -15.26
N GLU A 55 6.01 -12.17 -15.50
CA GLU A 55 5.98 -13.38 -14.66
C GLU A 55 6.46 -13.10 -13.22
N VAL A 56 7.28 -12.06 -13.04
CA VAL A 56 7.79 -11.62 -11.74
C VAL A 56 7.61 -10.10 -11.63
N CYS A 57 6.61 -9.66 -10.86
CA CYS A 57 6.43 -8.25 -10.51
C CYS A 57 7.43 -7.84 -9.41
N GLU A 58 8.10 -6.71 -9.58
CA GLU A 58 8.89 -6.12 -8.50
C GLU A 58 7.95 -5.39 -7.54
N VAL A 59 7.83 -5.95 -6.32
CA VAL A 59 7.06 -5.35 -5.23
C VAL A 59 7.98 -5.23 -4.02
N LEU A 60 8.29 -4.00 -3.63
CA LEU A 60 9.13 -3.71 -2.47
C LEU A 60 8.30 -2.99 -1.42
N SER A 61 8.41 -3.40 -0.15
CA SER A 61 7.78 -2.72 0.98
C SER A 61 8.85 -2.26 1.95
N LEU A 62 8.82 -0.97 2.30
CA LEU A 62 9.74 -0.36 3.25
C LEU A 62 8.98 0.15 4.47
N PRO A 63 9.41 -0.15 5.70
CA PRO A 63 8.76 0.36 6.90
C PRO A 63 8.92 1.88 6.98
N ILE A 64 7.86 2.55 7.42
CA ILE A 64 7.91 3.98 7.72
C ILE A 64 8.35 4.11 9.18
N GLU A 65 9.51 4.71 9.41
CA GLU A 65 10.02 4.89 10.77
C GLU A 65 9.54 6.21 11.38
N GLN A 66 9.53 7.29 10.58
CA GLN A 66 9.22 8.64 11.04
C GLN A 66 8.49 9.44 9.96
N GLY A 67 7.71 10.43 10.36
CA GLY A 67 6.97 11.30 9.44
C GLY A 67 6.02 12.24 10.18
N ASN A 68 5.10 12.87 9.45
CA ASN A 68 4.14 13.82 10.01
C ASN A 68 3.07 13.08 10.85
N PRO A 69 3.00 13.26 12.19
CA PRO A 69 2.15 12.43 13.04
C PRO A 69 0.64 12.48 12.71
N PRO A 70 0.01 13.64 12.45
CA PRO A 70 -1.40 13.69 12.05
C PRO A 70 -1.68 12.95 10.74
N TYR A 71 -0.75 12.96 9.79
CA TYR A 71 -0.88 12.25 8.52
C TYR A 71 -0.80 10.74 8.72
N LEU A 72 0.22 10.28 9.46
CA LEU A 72 0.39 8.85 9.75
C LEU A 72 -0.78 8.29 10.57
N LYS A 73 -1.33 9.09 11.47
CA LYS A 73 -2.57 8.75 12.18
C LYS A 73 -3.75 8.61 11.20
N TRP A 74 -3.96 9.60 10.32
CA TRP A 74 -5.03 9.54 9.32
C TRP A 74 -4.91 8.29 8.43
N VAL A 75 -3.70 7.95 7.96
CA VAL A 75 -3.48 6.73 7.18
C VAL A 75 -3.86 5.48 8.00
N GLY A 76 -3.43 5.40 9.26
CA GLY A 76 -3.77 4.29 10.14
C GLY A 76 -5.26 4.19 10.53
N ASP A 77 -5.99 5.30 10.48
CA ASP A 77 -7.44 5.35 10.74
C ASP A 77 -8.25 4.95 9.49
N ILE A 78 -7.79 5.29 8.29
CA ILE A 78 -8.43 4.94 7.01
C ILE A 78 -8.13 3.49 6.60
N VAL A 79 -6.92 3.00 6.89
CA VAL A 79 -6.51 1.64 6.56
C VAL A 79 -6.87 0.73 7.73
N PRO A 80 -7.87 -0.16 7.58
CA PRO A 80 -8.31 -0.97 8.71
C PRO A 80 -7.23 -2.03 9.08
N LYS A 81 -7.02 -2.29 10.38
CA LYS A 81 -5.98 -3.18 10.95
C LYS A 81 -6.16 -4.67 10.72
#